data_AF-A0A7L8AFT6-F1
#
_entry.id   AF-A0A7L8AFT6-F1
#
_cell.length_a   1.000
_cell.length_b   1.000
_cell.length_c   1.000
_cell.angle_alpha   90.00
_cell.angle_beta   90.00
_cell.angle_gamma   90.00
#
_symmetry.space_group_name_H-M   'P 1'
#
loop_
_entity.id
_entity.type
_entity.pdbx_description
1 polymer ?
#
loop_
_entity_poly.entity_id
_entity_poly.type
_entity_poly.pdbx_seq_one_letter_code
_entity_poly.pdbx_strand_id
1 'polypeptide(L)'
;MKEIKINKIIDSYFYLCSFVSVLLLISCNSATNQQKIVDSKFSTDKEINANNFAFPEGKLKSLVISFDDGPEHDRILLKKLNEANIVGTFHLNSGRLGKRANWLSTELGYDVFFVKESEVNSIYKGHEISSHTVNHLGLNNQKDSIIKSEVFNDIKKLNKIIKNTNHNAVQGLAYPFGAFDEQVLQSLKALDVKYARTTVATKNFELPTNNFLELNPTCHINDAINYGNYFANLKATKMQLLNVWGHSYEFHNNWQLADSICNLLGNKKDIWYAKTIEMVNYLNAIKALEYKNNSVFNPSKNTSVWIKNKAEKFIELKPNQTLPIHFKSSFVQINTINSLYPDASKDIKFQGDWTKVHYKQRIELFKKGPLNFSDIVFLGNSITEQGGNWAEKVGIKNVKNRGISGDVTDGVLNRLDEITHFKPKTVFLLIGINDLFNLHYQKQIPSTEYVAKNIIKITDSIHQKSPETIIYLQTILPTAEVYMTDYINQVNNIIRNNKIDVNYKLIDLHNEFVNENGLIKPELTSDGTHLNELGYEVWVKTIKDKL
;
A
#
# COMPACT_ATOMS: atom_id res chain seq x y z
N MET A 1 32.01 -43.05 -9.78
CA MET A 1 30.54 -43.02 -9.61
C MET A 1 30.29 -42.73 -8.13
N LYS A 2 30.37 -41.46 -7.72
CA LYS A 2 29.29 -40.44 -7.76
C LYS A 2 28.08 -40.91 -6.96
N GLU A 3 27.96 -40.42 -5.72
CA GLU A 3 27.18 -39.22 -5.35
C GLU A 3 25.70 -39.55 -5.19
N ILE A 4 25.02 -38.81 -4.31
CA ILE A 4 23.60 -38.88 -3.94
C ILE A 4 23.31 -39.82 -2.75
N LYS A 5 23.53 -39.29 -1.54
CA LYS A 5 22.64 -39.50 -0.37
C LYS A 5 22.98 -38.57 0.81
N ILE A 6 23.23 -37.28 0.55
CA ILE A 6 23.29 -36.25 1.60
C ILE A 6 22.63 -34.99 1.02
N ASN A 7 21.29 -34.99 0.91
CA ASN A 7 20.51 -33.79 0.52
C ASN A 7 19.04 -33.87 0.98
N LYS A 8 18.76 -34.53 2.11
CA LYS A 8 17.39 -34.60 2.67
C LYS A 8 17.29 -34.35 4.18
N ILE A 9 18.39 -33.92 4.82
CA ILE A 9 18.43 -33.60 6.26
C ILE A 9 18.75 -32.11 6.51
N ILE A 10 19.17 -31.37 5.49
CA ILE A 10 19.55 -29.94 5.62
C ILE A 10 18.33 -29.01 5.41
N ASP A 11 17.34 -29.41 4.60
CA ASP A 11 16.14 -28.60 4.35
C ASP A 11 15.14 -28.57 5.53
N SER A 12 15.22 -29.54 6.44
CA SER A 12 14.34 -29.60 7.62
C SER A 12 14.85 -28.77 8.80
N TYR A 13 16.13 -28.35 8.80
CA TYR A 13 16.71 -27.50 9.84
C TYR A 13 16.56 -26.00 9.55
N PHE A 14 16.40 -25.61 8.28
CA PHE A 14 16.16 -24.21 7.90
C PHE A 14 14.75 -23.70 8.22
N TYR A 15 13.76 -24.61 8.32
CA TYR A 15 12.38 -24.27 8.70
C TYR A 15 12.13 -24.26 10.22
N LEU A 16 13.04 -24.81 11.03
CA LEU A 16 12.87 -24.87 12.49
C LEU A 16 13.50 -23.65 13.20
N CYS A 17 14.54 -23.04 12.64
CA CYS A 17 15.16 -21.83 13.20
C CYS A 17 14.36 -20.54 12.98
N SER A 18 13.39 -20.54 12.06
CA SER A 18 12.47 -19.42 11.82
C SER A 18 11.24 -19.41 12.75
N PHE A 19 11.02 -20.47 13.53
CA PHE A 19 9.92 -20.56 14.51
C PHE A 19 10.32 -20.12 15.92
N VAL A 20 11.60 -20.24 16.30
CA VAL A 20 12.06 -19.92 17.66
C VAL A 20 12.25 -18.41 17.88
N SER A 21 12.51 -17.63 16.82
CA SER A 21 12.57 -16.17 16.87
C SER A 21 11.18 -15.49 16.88
N VAL A 22 10.12 -16.19 16.47
CA VAL A 22 8.73 -15.70 16.54
C VAL A 22 8.13 -15.87 17.94
N LEU A 23 8.56 -16.86 18.72
CA LEU A 23 8.03 -17.15 20.05
C LEU A 23 8.55 -16.24 21.18
N LEU A 24 9.66 -15.51 20.97
CA LEU A 24 10.15 -14.49 21.91
C LEU A 24 9.52 -13.11 21.71
N LEU A 25 8.71 -12.92 20.66
CA LEU A 25 7.95 -11.69 20.39
C LEU A 25 6.50 -11.73 20.93
N ILE A 26 6.04 -12.87 21.45
CA ILE A 26 4.65 -13.07 21.89
C ILE A 26 4.44 -12.76 23.38
N SER A 27 5.48 -12.53 24.18
CA SER A 27 5.37 -12.28 25.63
C SER A 27 5.48 -10.82 26.08
N CYS A 28 5.22 -9.82 25.22
CA CYS A 28 5.15 -8.42 25.64
C CYS A 28 4.02 -7.55 25.05
N ASN A 29 3.04 -8.11 24.32
CA ASN A 29 1.88 -7.34 23.87
C ASN A 29 0.62 -7.66 24.67
N SER A 30 0.60 -7.21 25.92
CA SER A 30 -0.62 -6.97 26.69
C SER A 30 -0.59 -5.55 27.26
N ALA A 31 -0.49 -4.56 26.37
CA ALA A 31 -0.80 -3.17 26.69
C ALA A 31 -1.75 -2.66 25.61
N THR A 32 -3.03 -2.60 25.98
CA THR A 32 -4.12 -1.99 25.25
C THR A 32 -3.73 -0.60 24.73
N ASN A 33 -3.56 -0.47 23.41
CA ASN A 33 -3.44 0.83 22.77
C ASN A 33 -4.83 1.25 22.29
N GLN A 34 -5.55 2.00 23.12
CA GLN A 34 -6.72 2.76 22.69
C GLN A 34 -6.25 3.82 21.70
N GLN A 35 -6.35 3.52 20.41
CA GLN A 35 -6.17 4.50 19.36
C GLN A 35 -7.41 5.41 19.39
N LYS A 36 -7.28 6.58 20.03
CA LYS A 36 -8.31 7.62 19.98
C LYS A 36 -8.48 8.02 18.51
N ILE A 37 -9.65 7.70 17.97
CA ILE A 37 -10.12 8.17 16.67
C ILE A 37 -10.17 9.70 16.76
N VAL A 38 -9.21 10.36 16.12
CA VAL A 38 -9.24 11.80 15.94
C VAL A 38 -10.30 12.07 14.88
N ASP A 39 -11.37 12.76 15.28
CA ASP A 39 -12.31 13.39 14.36
C ASP A 39 -11.54 14.25 13.36
N SER A 40 -11.41 13.76 12.13
CA SER A 40 -10.83 14.52 11.02
C SER A 40 -11.82 15.59 10.58
N LYS A 41 -11.81 16.73 11.29
CA LYS A 41 -12.28 17.98 10.68
C LYS A 41 -11.48 18.17 9.38
N PHE A 42 -12.21 18.09 8.25
CA PHE A 42 -11.75 18.24 6.88
C PHE A 42 -10.55 19.21 6.72
N SER A 43 -9.34 18.64 6.77
CA SER A 43 -8.21 19.15 6.02
C SER A 43 -8.58 18.99 4.55
N THR A 44 -8.60 20.08 3.77
CA THR A 44 -8.64 19.90 2.31
C THR A 44 -7.30 19.31 1.91
N ASP A 45 -7.23 17.98 1.76
CA ASP A 45 -6.03 17.30 1.31
C ASP A 45 -5.75 17.73 -0.13
N LYS A 46 -4.83 18.69 -0.24
CA LYS A 46 -4.36 19.26 -1.50
C LYS A 46 -3.15 18.47 -1.94
N GLU A 47 -3.25 17.64 -2.96
CA GLU A 47 -2.08 16.99 -3.56
C GLU A 47 -1.56 17.78 -4.75
N ILE A 48 -0.26 17.66 -5.03
CA ILE A 48 0.33 18.23 -6.25
C ILE A 48 -0.39 17.63 -7.46
N ASN A 49 -0.88 18.47 -8.36
CA ASN A 49 -1.45 18.02 -9.61
C ASN A 49 -0.35 17.52 -10.55
N ALA A 50 0.00 16.24 -10.44
CA ALA A 50 1.06 15.57 -11.19
C ALA A 50 0.93 15.68 -12.73
N ASN A 51 -0.22 16.11 -13.27
CA ASN A 51 -0.40 16.33 -14.71
C ASN A 51 0.16 17.67 -15.19
N ASN A 52 0.31 18.64 -14.29
CA ASN A 52 0.72 20.01 -14.64
C ASN A 52 2.23 20.22 -14.53
N PHE A 53 2.95 19.25 -13.96
CA PHE A 53 4.37 19.33 -13.67
C PHE A 53 5.10 18.11 -14.24
N ALA A 54 6.41 18.27 -14.36
CA ALA A 54 7.34 17.19 -14.62
C ALA A 54 8.48 17.28 -13.59
N PHE A 55 9.28 16.22 -13.47
CA PHE A 55 10.58 16.27 -12.81
C PHE A 55 11.60 17.04 -13.67
N PRO A 56 12.79 17.35 -13.13
CA PRO A 56 13.86 18.03 -13.86
C PRO A 56 14.11 17.47 -15.26
N GLU A 57 14.35 18.39 -16.20
CA GLU A 57 14.51 18.15 -17.64
C GLU A 57 13.24 17.62 -18.34
N GLY A 58 12.05 17.83 -17.74
CA GLY A 58 10.78 17.42 -18.33
C GLY A 58 10.49 15.92 -18.20
N LYS A 59 11.23 15.21 -17.34
CA LYS A 59 11.03 13.78 -17.09
C LYS A 59 9.75 13.53 -16.31
N LEU A 60 9.02 12.45 -16.61
CA LEU A 60 7.78 12.11 -15.90
C LEU A 60 7.96 11.00 -14.87
N LYS A 61 9.14 10.38 -14.83
CA LYS A 61 9.47 9.33 -13.85
C LYS A 61 10.62 9.78 -12.97
N SER A 62 10.57 9.46 -11.69
CA SER A 62 11.70 9.61 -10.77
C SER A 62 11.93 8.33 -9.97
N LEU A 63 13.21 8.00 -9.76
CA LEU A 63 13.65 6.93 -8.86
C LEU A 63 14.32 7.56 -7.65
N VAL A 64 13.81 7.20 -6.47
CA VAL A 64 14.46 7.43 -5.17
C VAL A 64 14.70 6.07 -4.55
N ILE A 65 15.92 5.83 -4.07
CA ILE A 65 16.26 4.59 -3.37
C ILE A 65 16.99 4.90 -2.06
N SER A 66 16.64 4.17 -1.01
CA SER A 66 17.22 4.36 0.33
C SER A 66 17.64 3.04 0.98
N PHE A 67 18.69 3.09 1.80
CA PHE A 67 19.20 1.95 2.53
C PHE A 67 19.53 2.31 3.97
N ASP A 68 19.27 1.38 4.89
CA ASP A 68 19.36 1.62 6.33
C ASP A 68 20.59 0.94 6.97
N ASP A 69 20.86 1.32 8.23
CA ASP A 69 21.87 0.79 9.16
C ASP A 69 23.35 1.03 8.85
N GLY A 70 23.75 1.09 7.58
CA GLY A 70 25.16 1.22 7.18
C GLY A 70 26.05 0.00 7.48
N PRO A 71 25.62 -1.25 7.19
CA PRO A 71 26.50 -2.42 7.31
C PRO A 71 27.59 -2.39 6.23
N GLU A 72 28.64 -3.20 6.41
CA GLU A 72 29.77 -3.27 5.49
C GLU A 72 29.42 -3.62 4.03
N HIS A 73 28.29 -4.28 3.81
CA HIS A 73 27.72 -4.62 2.50
C HIS A 73 27.44 -3.38 1.63
N ASP A 74 27.24 -2.21 2.25
CA ASP A 74 27.05 -0.95 1.53
C ASP A 74 28.18 -0.71 0.52
N ARG A 75 29.42 -1.13 0.81
CA ARG A 75 30.56 -0.94 -0.11
C ARG A 75 30.34 -1.61 -1.46
N ILE A 76 29.76 -2.81 -1.46
CA ILE A 76 29.49 -3.57 -2.69
C ILE A 76 28.29 -2.96 -3.41
N LEU A 77 27.24 -2.62 -2.66
CA LEU A 77 26.04 -2.01 -3.22
C LEU A 77 26.32 -0.65 -3.87
N LEU A 78 27.05 0.24 -3.18
CA LEU A 78 27.44 1.56 -3.67
C LEU A 78 28.21 1.46 -4.99
N LYS A 79 29.11 0.49 -5.13
CA LYS A 79 29.81 0.25 -6.41
C LYS A 79 28.82 -0.03 -7.54
N LYS A 80 27.86 -0.95 -7.32
CA LYS A 80 26.85 -1.33 -8.32
C LYS A 80 25.91 -0.16 -8.67
N LEU A 81 25.48 0.63 -7.67
CA LEU A 81 24.64 1.80 -7.89
C LEU A 81 25.37 2.87 -8.72
N ASN A 82 26.64 3.14 -8.41
CA ASN A 82 27.46 4.09 -9.15
C ASN A 82 27.67 3.66 -10.61
N GLU A 83 27.95 2.38 -10.86
CA GLU A 83 28.06 1.81 -12.23
C GLU A 83 26.75 1.94 -13.02
N ALA A 84 25.60 1.95 -12.33
CA ALA A 84 24.27 2.11 -12.91
C ALA A 84 23.79 3.58 -13.00
N ASN A 85 24.61 4.54 -12.59
CA ASN A 85 24.24 5.96 -12.44
C ASN A 85 22.99 6.19 -11.56
N ILE A 86 22.83 5.36 -10.52
CA ILE A 86 21.76 5.50 -9.53
C ILE A 86 22.34 6.19 -8.29
N VAL A 87 21.78 7.34 -7.93
CA VAL A 87 22.00 7.98 -6.62
C VAL A 87 21.02 7.44 -5.60
N GLY A 88 21.39 7.51 -4.32
CA GLY A 88 20.58 6.96 -3.23
C GLY A 88 20.79 7.69 -1.91
N THR A 89 20.01 7.31 -0.91
CA THR A 89 20.03 7.87 0.45
C THR A 89 20.40 6.78 1.45
N PHE A 90 21.40 7.00 2.29
CA PHE A 90 21.85 6.02 3.27
C PHE A 90 21.62 6.54 4.69
N HIS A 91 20.75 5.84 5.43
CA HIS A 91 20.34 6.17 6.79
C HIS A 91 21.30 5.48 7.77
N LEU A 92 22.18 6.27 8.39
CA LEU A 92 23.26 5.75 9.24
C LEU A 92 22.95 5.94 10.72
N ASN A 93 23.47 5.03 11.54
CA ASN A 93 23.47 5.14 13.00
C ASN A 93 24.85 5.56 13.50
N SER A 94 25.02 6.84 13.86
CA SER A 94 26.31 7.36 14.32
C SER A 94 26.88 6.64 15.54
N GLY A 95 26.03 6.11 16.43
CA GLY A 95 26.44 5.35 17.60
C GLY A 95 26.90 3.92 17.28
N ARG A 96 26.67 3.43 16.06
CA ARG A 96 27.02 2.07 15.62
C ARG A 96 28.23 2.03 14.68
N LEU A 97 28.63 3.16 14.09
CA LEU A 97 29.75 3.23 13.13
C LEU A 97 31.02 2.54 13.67
N GLY A 98 31.60 1.67 12.85
CA GLY A 98 32.81 0.89 13.15
C GLY A 98 32.65 -0.22 14.20
N LYS A 99 31.45 -0.42 14.77
CA LYS A 99 31.18 -1.52 15.72
C LYS A 99 30.76 -2.79 14.98
N ARG A 100 30.93 -3.93 15.67
CA ARG A 100 30.38 -5.21 15.20
C ARG A 100 28.84 -5.15 15.21
N ALA A 101 28.23 -5.52 14.11
CA ALA A 101 26.79 -5.65 13.97
C ALA A 101 26.35 -6.99 14.56
N ASN A 102 26.23 -7.07 15.90
CA ASN A 102 26.06 -8.34 16.60
C ASN A 102 24.88 -9.18 16.09
N TRP A 103 23.71 -8.56 15.93
CA TRP A 103 22.49 -9.25 15.47
C TRP A 103 22.67 -9.81 14.05
N LEU A 104 23.17 -8.98 13.13
CA LEU A 104 23.40 -9.35 11.74
C LEU A 104 24.52 -10.39 11.60
N SER A 105 25.55 -10.32 12.44
CA SER A 105 26.63 -11.31 12.47
C SER A 105 26.10 -12.68 12.89
N THR A 106 25.21 -12.71 13.88
CA THR A 106 24.53 -13.94 14.30
C THR A 106 23.63 -14.48 13.20
N GLU A 107 22.87 -13.61 12.53
CA GLU A 107 21.94 -14.00 11.46
C GLU A 107 22.66 -14.56 10.22
N LEU A 108 23.76 -13.92 9.81
CA LEU A 108 24.51 -14.35 8.62
C LEU A 108 25.58 -15.41 8.91
N GLY A 109 25.89 -15.69 10.17
CA GLY A 109 26.85 -16.73 10.57
C GLY A 109 28.32 -16.36 10.41
N TYR A 110 28.66 -15.07 10.29
CA TYR A 110 30.04 -14.56 10.27
C TYR A 110 30.10 -13.14 10.84
N ASP A 111 31.30 -12.64 11.15
CA ASP A 111 31.45 -11.30 11.71
C ASP A 111 31.16 -10.21 10.67
N VAL A 112 30.14 -9.40 10.95
CA VAL A 112 29.73 -8.25 10.14
C VAL A 112 29.95 -6.98 10.93
N PHE A 113 30.50 -5.94 10.30
CA PHE A 113 30.72 -4.65 10.93
C PHE A 113 29.91 -3.54 10.26
N PHE A 114 29.53 -2.54 11.04
CA PHE A 114 29.06 -1.28 10.48
C PHE A 114 30.23 -0.50 9.89
N VAL A 115 29.94 0.32 8.89
CA VAL A 115 30.90 1.20 8.24
C VAL A 115 31.59 2.09 9.27
N LYS A 116 32.90 2.30 9.14
CA LYS A 116 33.71 3.13 10.05
C LYS A 116 33.48 4.61 9.80
N GLU A 117 33.59 5.44 10.83
CA GLU A 117 33.49 6.90 10.65
C GLU A 117 34.47 7.45 9.60
N SER A 118 35.69 6.90 9.53
CA SER A 118 36.76 7.37 8.65
C SER A 118 36.50 7.14 7.16
N GLU A 119 35.58 6.23 6.80
CA GLU A 119 35.30 5.89 5.40
C GLU A 119 33.94 6.39 4.91
N VAL A 120 33.09 6.90 5.79
CA VAL A 120 31.75 7.43 5.43
C VAL A 120 31.84 8.40 4.25
N ASN A 121 32.74 9.38 4.31
CA ASN A 121 32.91 10.36 3.23
C ASN A 121 33.32 9.72 1.89
N SER A 122 34.21 8.73 1.91
CA SER A 122 34.74 8.16 0.67
C SER A 122 33.74 7.23 -0.01
N ILE A 123 33.09 6.34 0.75
CA ILE A 123 32.24 5.31 0.15
C ILE A 123 30.88 5.87 -0.29
N TYR A 124 30.28 6.79 0.48
CA TYR A 124 28.96 7.36 0.15
C TYR A 124 29.05 8.55 -0.81
N LYS A 125 30.22 8.86 -1.37
CA LYS A 125 30.42 10.01 -2.26
C LYS A 125 29.38 10.04 -3.38
N GLY A 126 28.67 11.16 -3.52
CA GLY A 126 27.60 11.33 -4.53
C GLY A 126 26.21 10.88 -4.06
N HIS A 127 26.11 10.20 -2.93
CA HIS A 127 24.86 9.79 -2.29
C HIS A 127 24.50 10.72 -1.10
N GLU A 128 23.24 10.68 -0.67
CA GLU A 128 22.80 11.36 0.55
C GLU A 128 23.16 10.51 1.78
N ILE A 129 23.64 11.18 2.83
CA ILE A 129 23.73 10.61 4.18
C ILE A 129 22.58 11.19 5.00
N SER A 130 21.83 10.30 5.65
CA SER A 130 20.61 10.62 6.39
C SER A 130 20.66 9.96 7.78
N SER A 131 19.81 10.42 8.70
CA SER A 131 19.79 9.89 10.07
C SER A 131 19.01 8.58 10.17
N HIS A 132 19.45 7.69 11.06
CA HIS A 132 18.66 6.54 11.49
C HIS A 132 18.58 6.44 13.02
N THR A 133 18.72 7.57 13.73
CA THR A 133 18.97 7.69 15.19
C THR A 133 20.35 7.21 15.63
N VAL A 134 20.82 7.59 16.83
CA VAL A 134 22.17 7.24 17.29
C VAL A 134 22.31 5.72 17.42
N ASN A 135 21.35 5.06 18.05
CA ASN A 135 21.46 3.65 18.46
C ASN A 135 20.46 2.72 17.78
N HIS A 136 19.69 3.20 16.79
CA HIS A 136 18.55 2.53 16.16
C HIS A 136 17.41 2.29 17.18
N LEU A 137 17.09 3.33 17.96
CA LEU A 137 15.99 3.28 18.91
C LEU A 137 14.65 3.49 18.18
N GLY A 138 13.67 2.61 18.42
CA GLY A 138 12.29 2.86 18.01
C GLY A 138 11.73 4.06 18.75
N LEU A 139 11.24 5.07 18.01
CA LEU A 139 10.92 6.38 18.59
C LEU A 139 9.51 6.46 19.19
N ASN A 140 8.60 5.55 18.83
CA ASN A 140 7.26 5.51 19.40
C ASN A 140 7.27 5.22 20.91
N ASN A 141 6.32 5.81 21.64
CA ASN A 141 6.17 5.67 23.09
C ASN A 141 7.40 6.13 23.91
N GLN A 142 8.35 6.86 23.29
CA GLN A 142 9.48 7.46 23.98
C GLN A 142 9.12 8.84 24.52
N LYS A 143 9.89 9.33 25.48
CA LYS A 143 9.79 10.73 25.93
C LYS A 143 10.38 11.67 24.87
N ASP A 144 9.78 12.84 24.68
CA ASP A 144 10.27 13.90 23.77
C ASP A 144 11.77 14.20 23.93
N SER A 145 12.30 14.20 25.16
CA SER A 145 13.74 14.40 25.41
C SER A 145 14.62 13.29 24.84
N ILE A 146 14.16 12.03 24.89
CA ILE A 146 14.85 10.87 24.33
C ILE A 146 14.79 10.92 22.80
N ILE A 147 13.60 11.18 22.24
CA ILE A 147 13.40 11.33 20.80
C ILE A 147 14.34 12.41 20.26
N LYS A 148 14.32 13.60 20.87
CA LYS A 148 15.18 14.70 20.46
C LYS A 148 16.65 14.37 20.61
N SER A 149 17.05 13.72 21.70
CA SER A 149 18.45 13.32 21.91
C SER A 149 18.93 12.33 20.86
N GLU A 150 18.17 11.28 20.58
CA GLU A 150 18.52 10.25 19.59
C GLU A 150 18.58 10.80 18.16
N VAL A 151 17.69 11.72 17.79
CA VAL A 151 17.70 12.30 16.44
C VAL A 151 18.75 13.40 16.32
N PHE A 152 18.77 14.37 17.23
CA PHE A 152 19.67 15.51 17.17
C PHE A 152 21.14 15.10 17.27
N ASN A 153 21.48 14.21 18.20
CA ASN A 153 22.88 13.79 18.36
C ASN A 153 23.39 13.01 17.15
N ASP A 154 22.51 12.23 16.52
CA ASP A 154 22.84 11.49 15.31
C ASP A 154 23.12 12.43 14.14
N ILE A 155 22.17 13.33 13.84
CA ILE A 155 22.33 14.38 12.83
C ILE A 155 23.59 15.20 13.08
N LYS A 156 23.82 15.63 14.33
CA LYS A 156 25.00 16.42 14.72
C LYS A 156 26.31 15.67 14.48
N LYS A 157 26.37 14.39 14.85
CA LYS A 157 27.58 13.57 14.71
C LYS A 157 27.86 13.24 13.25
N LEU A 158 26.83 12.87 12.47
CA LEU A 158 26.97 12.62 11.03
C LEU A 158 27.41 13.90 10.30
N ASN A 159 26.81 15.06 10.60
CA ASN A 159 27.23 16.35 10.05
C ASN A 159 28.69 16.69 10.39
N LYS A 160 29.18 16.30 11.57
CA LYS A 160 30.60 16.47 11.94
C LYS A 160 31.51 15.59 11.09
N ILE A 161 31.11 14.34 10.80
CA ILE A 161 31.88 13.38 9.99
C ILE A 161 32.01 13.88 8.55
N ILE A 162 30.93 14.40 7.98
CA ILE A 162 30.89 14.88 6.58
C ILE A 162 31.30 16.36 6.44
N LYS A 163 31.79 16.98 7.51
CA LYS A 163 32.22 18.38 7.47
C LYS A 163 33.38 18.55 6.48
N ASN A 164 33.34 19.61 5.68
CA ASN A 164 34.34 19.92 4.64
C ASN A 164 34.42 18.87 3.52
N THR A 165 33.31 18.18 3.26
CA THR A 165 33.16 17.26 2.14
C THR A 165 32.14 17.81 1.14
N ASN A 166 31.91 17.10 0.03
CA ASN A 166 30.88 17.46 -0.96
C ASN A 166 29.49 16.92 -0.61
N HIS A 167 29.30 16.38 0.60
CA HIS A 167 27.98 15.98 1.06
C HIS A 167 27.17 17.19 1.55
N ASN A 168 25.86 17.13 1.31
CA ASN A 168 24.93 18.06 1.93
C ASN A 168 24.79 17.75 3.42
N ALA A 169 24.36 18.74 4.20
CA ALA A 169 24.00 18.52 5.59
C ALA A 169 22.91 17.45 5.72
N VAL A 170 22.96 16.67 6.79
CA VAL A 170 21.94 15.66 7.13
C VAL A 170 20.63 16.38 7.46
N GLN A 171 19.58 16.08 6.68
CA GLN A 171 18.27 16.75 6.75
C GLN A 171 17.09 15.79 6.90
N GLY A 172 17.33 14.49 6.82
CA GLY A 172 16.30 13.46 6.82
C GLY A 172 16.49 12.39 7.88
N LEU A 173 15.49 11.51 7.95
CA LEU A 173 15.46 10.36 8.85
C LEU A 173 14.79 9.16 8.16
N ALA A 174 15.16 7.94 8.53
CA ALA A 174 14.28 6.78 8.42
C ALA A 174 13.93 6.31 9.83
N TYR A 175 12.67 5.97 10.10
CA TYR A 175 12.26 5.52 11.42
C TYR A 175 12.79 4.10 11.70
N PRO A 176 13.62 3.87 12.73
CA PRO A 176 13.97 2.52 13.14
C PRO A 176 12.71 1.70 13.41
N PHE A 177 12.64 0.50 12.84
CA PHE A 177 11.47 -0.39 12.90
C PHE A 177 10.16 0.20 12.34
N GLY A 178 10.21 1.34 11.62
CA GLY A 178 9.01 2.07 11.21
C GLY A 178 8.24 2.69 12.38
N ALA A 179 8.88 2.83 13.55
CA ALA A 179 8.19 3.12 14.80
C ALA A 179 8.15 4.63 15.09
N PHE A 180 6.96 5.23 14.96
CA PHE A 180 6.70 6.63 15.27
C PHE A 180 5.27 6.86 15.78
N ASP A 181 5.03 8.01 16.39
CA ASP A 181 3.71 8.48 16.85
C ASP A 181 3.62 10.01 16.71
N GLU A 182 2.51 10.61 17.15
CA GLU A 182 2.29 12.06 17.03
C GLU A 182 3.35 12.89 17.79
N GLN A 183 3.83 12.41 18.95
CA GLN A 183 4.88 13.10 19.71
C GLN A 183 6.17 13.11 18.90
N VAL A 184 6.54 11.98 18.28
CA VAL A 184 7.70 11.91 17.39
C VAL A 184 7.59 12.94 16.27
N LEU A 185 6.44 13.03 15.59
CA LEU A 185 6.24 14.01 14.51
C LEU A 185 6.45 15.46 15.00
N GLN A 186 5.97 15.79 16.20
CA GLN A 186 6.19 17.11 16.80
C GLN A 186 7.67 17.37 17.12
N SER A 187 8.37 16.37 17.69
CA SER A 187 9.80 16.46 17.97
C SER A 187 10.62 16.66 16.69
N LEU A 188 10.32 15.92 15.62
CA LEU A 188 11.02 16.04 14.34
C LEU A 188 10.81 17.41 13.67
N LYS A 189 9.58 17.96 13.74
CA LYS A 189 9.30 19.34 13.30
C LYS A 189 10.14 20.36 14.07
N ALA A 190 10.22 20.22 15.39
CA ALA A 190 11.02 21.11 16.23
C ALA A 190 12.53 21.03 15.94
N LEU A 191 13.00 19.90 15.40
CA LEU A 191 14.39 19.69 14.98
C LEU A 191 14.66 20.08 13.53
N ASP A 192 13.67 20.62 12.81
CA ASP A 192 13.75 20.98 11.39
C ASP A 192 14.13 19.81 10.46
N VAL A 193 13.73 18.58 10.83
CA VAL A 193 13.85 17.41 9.95
C VAL A 193 12.91 17.60 8.76
N LYS A 194 13.44 17.46 7.54
CA LYS A 194 12.72 17.78 6.30
C LYS A 194 11.87 16.62 5.78
N TYR A 195 12.28 15.40 6.07
CA TYR A 195 11.52 14.19 5.77
C TYR A 195 11.86 13.06 6.73
N ALA A 196 10.94 12.12 6.89
CA ALA A 196 11.17 10.89 7.62
C ALA A 196 10.47 9.71 6.92
N ARG A 197 11.26 8.72 6.49
CA ARG A 197 10.78 7.54 5.75
C ARG A 197 10.17 6.50 6.69
N THR A 198 8.95 6.04 6.37
CA THR A 198 8.26 4.95 7.06
C THR A 198 8.52 3.59 6.39
N THR A 199 8.08 2.50 6.99
CA THR A 199 8.12 1.14 6.40
C THR A 199 6.84 0.77 5.63
N VAL A 200 5.84 1.65 5.58
CA VAL A 200 4.53 1.37 4.98
C VAL A 200 4.60 1.53 3.45
N ALA A 201 4.48 0.41 2.74
CA ALA A 201 4.50 0.41 1.27
C ALA A 201 3.19 0.95 0.67
N THR A 202 3.27 1.99 -0.18
CA THR A 202 2.10 2.51 -0.92
C THR A 202 1.66 1.58 -2.04
N LYS A 203 2.57 0.78 -2.59
CA LYS A 203 2.36 -0.14 -3.72
C LYS A 203 1.83 0.57 -4.99
N ASN A 204 2.09 1.86 -5.11
CA ASN A 204 1.76 2.69 -6.26
C ASN A 204 2.89 3.67 -6.57
N PHE A 205 2.79 4.37 -7.70
CA PHE A 205 3.79 5.36 -8.14
C PHE A 205 3.33 6.81 -7.93
N GLU A 206 2.38 7.04 -7.02
CA GLU A 206 1.88 8.38 -6.74
C GLU A 206 2.92 9.21 -5.99
N LEU A 207 2.80 10.54 -6.11
CA LEU A 207 3.67 11.43 -5.36
C LEU A 207 3.27 11.38 -3.88
N PRO A 208 4.24 11.47 -2.95
CA PRO A 208 3.95 11.56 -1.54
C PRO A 208 3.07 12.76 -1.22
N THR A 209 2.17 12.57 -0.25
CA THR A 209 1.26 13.60 0.24
C THR A 209 2.02 14.73 0.93
N ASN A 210 1.31 15.76 1.43
CA ASN A 210 1.96 16.99 1.89
C ASN A 210 2.94 16.80 3.07
N ASN A 211 2.74 15.79 3.91
CA ASN A 211 3.58 15.55 5.08
C ASN A 211 4.78 14.65 4.77
N PHE A 212 5.95 15.23 4.55
CA PHE A 212 7.18 14.45 4.32
C PHE A 212 7.75 13.79 5.56
N LEU A 213 7.25 14.08 6.76
CA LEU A 213 7.60 13.33 7.97
C LEU A 213 6.91 11.95 8.06
N GLU A 214 6.02 11.66 7.11
CA GLU A 214 5.37 10.36 6.93
C GLU A 214 5.59 9.90 5.48
N LEU A 215 6.86 9.86 5.06
CA LEU A 215 7.23 9.52 3.69
C LEU A 215 7.15 8.00 3.48
N ASN A 216 6.01 7.53 2.97
CA ASN A 216 5.79 6.14 2.64
C ASN A 216 6.52 5.76 1.33
N PRO A 217 7.36 4.70 1.32
CA PRO A 217 7.97 4.18 0.11
C PRO A 217 6.95 3.43 -0.77
N THR A 218 7.25 3.29 -2.06
CA THR A 218 6.47 2.45 -2.99
C THR A 218 6.55 0.99 -2.58
N CYS A 219 7.76 0.48 -2.35
CA CYS A 219 8.00 -0.92 -2.03
C CYS A 219 9.32 -1.13 -1.29
N HIS A 220 9.46 -2.33 -0.73
CA HIS A 220 10.72 -2.84 -0.21
C HIS A 220 11.63 -3.34 -1.36
N ILE A 221 12.94 -3.46 -1.14
CA ILE A 221 13.93 -3.82 -2.16
C ILE A 221 13.69 -5.21 -2.77
N ASN A 222 13.16 -6.13 -1.96
CA ASN A 222 12.78 -7.49 -2.40
C ASN A 222 11.65 -7.49 -3.44
N ASP A 223 10.83 -6.43 -3.49
CA ASP A 223 9.77 -6.25 -4.48
C ASP A 223 10.20 -5.33 -5.65
N ALA A 224 11.42 -4.78 -5.63
CA ALA A 224 11.84 -3.74 -6.56
C ALA A 224 11.86 -4.21 -8.02
N ILE A 225 12.11 -5.49 -8.29
CA ILE A 225 12.02 -6.05 -9.67
C ILE A 225 10.58 -6.00 -10.18
N ASN A 226 9.61 -6.37 -9.34
CA ASN A 226 8.20 -6.41 -9.73
C ASN A 226 7.71 -5.00 -10.10
N TYR A 227 7.82 -4.06 -9.16
CA TYR A 227 7.40 -2.68 -9.39
C TYR A 227 8.28 -1.97 -10.43
N GLY A 228 9.59 -2.22 -10.40
CA GLY A 228 10.54 -1.65 -11.34
C GLY A 228 10.26 -2.05 -12.79
N ASN A 229 9.79 -3.27 -13.03
CA ASN A 229 9.47 -3.70 -14.39
C ASN A 229 8.24 -2.96 -14.94
N TYR A 230 7.19 -2.79 -14.13
CA TYR A 230 6.05 -1.95 -14.51
C TYR A 230 6.49 -0.50 -14.72
N PHE A 231 7.27 0.05 -13.79
CA PHE A 231 7.71 1.45 -13.82
C PHE A 231 8.60 1.77 -15.03
N ALA A 232 9.56 0.91 -15.33
CA ALA A 232 10.47 1.08 -16.47
C ALA A 232 9.70 1.08 -17.80
N ASN A 233 8.71 0.21 -17.95
CA ASN A 233 7.90 0.07 -19.16
C ASN A 233 6.69 1.03 -19.23
N LEU A 234 6.39 1.73 -18.14
CA LEU A 234 5.27 2.66 -18.07
C LEU A 234 5.49 3.85 -19.02
N LYS A 235 4.55 4.04 -19.95
CA LYS A 235 4.39 5.29 -20.72
C LYS A 235 3.69 6.32 -19.84
N ALA A 236 4.47 6.99 -19.00
CA ALA A 236 3.94 7.96 -18.04
C ALA A 236 3.31 9.18 -18.76
N THR A 237 2.09 9.54 -18.37
CA THR A 237 1.38 10.75 -18.83
C THR A 237 1.33 11.86 -17.78
N LYS A 238 1.77 11.55 -16.56
CA LYS A 238 1.89 12.43 -15.39
C LYS A 238 3.12 12.03 -14.57
N MET A 239 3.52 12.86 -13.61
CA MET A 239 4.63 12.50 -12.70
C MET A 239 4.35 11.20 -11.96
N GLN A 240 5.35 10.32 -11.91
CA GLN A 240 5.32 9.02 -11.22
C GLN A 240 6.62 8.83 -10.44
N LEU A 241 6.52 8.41 -9.19
CA LEU A 241 7.65 8.19 -8.30
C LEU A 241 7.76 6.70 -7.95
N LEU A 242 8.94 6.12 -8.19
CA LEU A 242 9.32 4.84 -7.60
C LEU A 242 10.25 5.13 -6.41
N ASN A 243 9.75 4.93 -5.19
CA ASN A 243 10.52 5.10 -3.96
C ASN A 243 10.78 3.73 -3.32
N VAL A 244 12.04 3.28 -3.32
CA VAL A 244 12.42 1.94 -2.85
C VAL A 244 13.27 2.04 -1.59
N TRP A 245 13.08 1.14 -0.65
CA TRP A 245 13.91 1.04 0.55
C TRP A 245 14.32 -0.40 0.84
N GLY A 246 15.41 -0.59 1.58
CA GLY A 246 15.81 -1.90 2.11
C GLY A 246 17.14 -1.83 2.83
N HIS A 247 17.83 -2.97 2.95
CA HIS A 247 19.16 -3.03 3.54
C HIS A 247 20.12 -3.71 2.59
N SER A 248 21.38 -3.26 2.54
CA SER A 248 22.37 -3.84 1.63
C SER A 248 22.76 -5.27 1.98
N TYR A 249 22.64 -5.67 3.26
CA TYR A 249 22.92 -7.04 3.69
C TYR A 249 21.93 -8.06 3.13
N GLU A 250 20.74 -7.63 2.69
CA GLU A 250 19.73 -8.52 2.08
C GLU A 250 20.21 -9.09 0.74
N PHE A 251 21.22 -8.47 0.13
CA PHE A 251 21.89 -8.98 -1.07
C PHE A 251 23.06 -9.93 -0.77
N HIS A 252 23.39 -10.21 0.50
CA HIS A 252 24.63 -10.86 0.90
C HIS A 252 24.94 -12.18 0.16
N ASN A 253 23.93 -12.96 -0.22
CA ASN A 253 24.08 -14.17 -1.04
C ASN A 253 23.33 -14.10 -2.38
N ASN A 254 22.89 -12.90 -2.78
CA ASN A 254 22.09 -12.67 -3.98
C ASN A 254 22.41 -11.31 -4.61
N TRP A 255 23.69 -11.03 -4.82
CA TRP A 255 24.13 -9.81 -5.51
C TRP A 255 23.62 -9.71 -6.95
N GLN A 256 23.23 -10.84 -7.56
CA GLN A 256 22.57 -10.90 -8.86
C GLN A 256 21.22 -10.16 -8.85
N LEU A 257 20.52 -10.14 -7.72
CA LEU A 257 19.29 -9.33 -7.58
C LEU A 257 19.62 -7.83 -7.65
N ALA A 258 20.67 -7.37 -6.97
CA ALA A 258 21.13 -5.99 -7.06
C ALA A 258 21.53 -5.63 -8.51
N ASP A 259 22.25 -6.52 -9.20
CA ASP A 259 22.59 -6.34 -10.63
C ASP A 259 21.34 -6.26 -11.50
N SER A 260 20.33 -7.09 -11.24
CA SER A 260 19.07 -7.09 -11.97
C SER A 260 18.30 -5.77 -11.78
N ILE A 261 18.27 -5.25 -10.55
CA ILE A 261 17.64 -3.95 -10.23
C ILE A 261 18.40 -2.83 -10.95
N CYS A 262 19.72 -2.81 -10.87
CA CYS A 262 20.57 -1.83 -11.54
C CYS A 262 20.40 -1.85 -13.06
N ASN A 263 20.36 -3.02 -13.69
CA ASN A 263 20.16 -3.16 -15.13
C ASN A 263 18.75 -2.73 -15.57
N LEU A 264 17.75 -3.03 -14.74
CA LEU A 264 16.36 -2.69 -15.03
C LEU A 264 16.10 -1.19 -14.91
N LEU A 265 16.62 -0.55 -13.86
CA LEU A 265 16.26 0.80 -13.49
C LEU A 265 17.32 1.85 -13.78
N GLY A 266 18.60 1.47 -13.89
CA GLY A 266 19.71 2.38 -14.14
C GLY A 266 19.78 2.88 -15.59
N ASN A 267 20.50 3.99 -15.79
CA ASN A 267 20.82 4.55 -17.12
C ASN A 267 19.61 4.85 -18.05
N LYS A 268 18.41 5.05 -17.49
CA LYS A 268 17.19 5.38 -18.24
C LYS A 268 17.11 6.89 -18.44
N LYS A 269 17.02 7.31 -19.72
CA LYS A 269 16.98 8.74 -20.09
C LYS A 269 15.71 9.46 -19.64
N ASP A 270 14.63 8.73 -19.43
CA ASP A 270 13.32 9.23 -19.02
C ASP A 270 13.08 9.18 -17.50
N ILE A 271 14.06 8.74 -16.71
CA ILE A 271 14.00 8.70 -15.24
C ILE A 271 14.92 9.78 -14.64
N TRP A 272 14.39 10.54 -13.70
CA TRP A 272 15.18 11.39 -12.83
C TRP A 272 15.64 10.62 -11.58
N TYR A 273 16.93 10.34 -11.49
CA TYR A 273 17.55 9.75 -10.31
C TYR A 273 17.81 10.82 -9.27
N ALA A 274 17.19 10.70 -8.10
CA ALA A 274 17.23 11.71 -7.05
C ALA A 274 17.56 11.08 -5.70
N LYS A 275 18.32 11.82 -4.89
CA LYS A 275 18.36 11.58 -3.45
C LYS A 275 17.00 11.93 -2.84
N THR A 276 16.67 11.35 -1.70
CA THR A 276 15.39 11.63 -1.03
C THR A 276 15.22 13.12 -0.74
N ILE A 277 16.25 13.80 -0.24
CA ILE A 277 16.19 15.26 0.01
C ILE A 277 16.03 16.10 -1.26
N GLU A 278 16.59 15.67 -2.39
CA GLU A 278 16.44 16.37 -3.68
C GLU A 278 15.00 16.28 -4.17
N MET A 279 14.37 15.11 -4.06
CA MET A 279 12.95 14.91 -4.34
C MET A 279 12.07 15.76 -3.42
N VAL A 280 12.33 15.74 -2.11
CA VAL A 280 11.56 16.53 -1.12
C VAL A 280 11.65 18.03 -1.40
N ASN A 281 12.85 18.55 -1.66
CA ASN A 281 13.05 19.96 -1.99
C ASN A 281 12.37 20.34 -3.30
N TYR A 282 12.42 19.48 -4.32
CA TYR A 282 11.76 19.71 -5.60
C TYR A 282 10.23 19.79 -5.46
N LEU A 283 9.63 18.86 -4.73
CA LEU A 283 8.18 18.88 -4.48
C LEU A 283 7.78 20.09 -3.62
N ASN A 284 8.61 20.50 -2.65
CA ASN A 284 8.38 21.75 -1.90
C ASN A 284 8.47 23.00 -2.80
N ALA A 285 9.38 23.04 -3.76
CA ALA A 285 9.46 24.12 -4.74
C ALA A 285 8.18 24.22 -5.59
N ILE A 286 7.60 23.09 -6.01
CA ILE A 286 6.29 23.05 -6.67
C ILE A 286 5.19 23.59 -5.75
N LYS A 287 5.16 23.16 -4.48
CA LYS A 287 4.18 23.61 -3.49
C LYS A 287 4.27 25.11 -3.20
N ALA A 288 5.46 25.68 -3.31
CA ALA A 288 5.73 27.08 -3.02
C ALA A 288 5.41 28.04 -4.19
N LEU A 289 5.10 27.53 -5.39
CA LEU A 289 4.77 28.38 -6.54
C LEU A 289 3.59 29.31 -6.23
N GLU A 290 3.69 30.55 -6.69
CA GLU A 290 2.70 31.60 -6.45
C GLU A 290 1.89 31.87 -7.71
N TYR A 291 0.56 31.88 -7.61
CA TYR A 291 -0.34 32.00 -8.76
C TYR A 291 -1.10 33.33 -8.73
N LYS A 292 -1.02 34.11 -9.81
CA LYS A 292 -1.72 35.39 -9.96
C LYS A 292 -2.06 35.68 -11.41
N ASN A 293 -3.29 36.12 -11.70
CA ASN A 293 -3.72 36.61 -13.03
C ASN A 293 -3.29 35.72 -14.22
N ASN A 294 -3.58 34.41 -14.17
CA ASN A 294 -3.17 33.43 -15.20
C ASN A 294 -1.65 33.35 -15.45
N SER A 295 -0.87 33.66 -14.41
CA SER A 295 0.57 33.50 -14.38
C SER A 295 1.01 32.82 -13.10
N VAL A 296 2.20 32.23 -13.14
CA VAL A 296 2.86 31.58 -12.01
C VAL A 296 4.24 32.16 -11.81
N PHE A 297 4.59 32.42 -10.56
CA PHE A 297 5.90 32.88 -10.12
C PHE A 297 6.60 31.78 -9.32
N ASN A 298 7.89 31.57 -9.56
CA ASN A 298 8.71 30.65 -8.78
C ASN A 298 9.53 31.42 -7.73
N PRO A 299 9.14 31.40 -6.43
CA PRO A 299 9.85 32.09 -5.37
C PRO A 299 11.09 31.33 -4.85
N SER A 300 11.35 30.13 -5.37
CA SER A 300 12.50 29.32 -4.96
C SER A 300 13.81 30.08 -5.21
N LYS A 301 14.76 29.98 -4.30
CA LYS A 301 16.08 30.64 -4.44
C LYS A 301 16.96 29.99 -5.51
N ASN A 302 16.92 28.66 -5.61
CA ASN A 302 17.88 27.87 -6.38
C ASN A 302 17.25 26.65 -7.09
N THR A 303 15.93 26.48 -7.05
CA THR A 303 15.24 25.34 -7.64
C THR A 303 14.39 25.78 -8.82
N SER A 304 14.76 25.37 -10.03
CA SER A 304 13.88 25.44 -11.20
C SER A 304 12.75 24.42 -11.07
N VAL A 305 11.57 24.74 -11.60
CA VAL A 305 10.41 23.84 -11.65
C VAL A 305 10.01 23.60 -13.10
N TRP A 306 9.75 22.34 -13.48
CA TRP A 306 9.24 22.01 -14.82
C TRP A 306 7.73 21.97 -14.82
N ILE A 307 7.13 22.88 -15.57
CA ILE A 307 5.71 23.19 -15.53
C ILE A 307 5.11 23.22 -16.94
N LYS A 308 3.87 22.77 -17.10
CA LYS A 308 3.13 22.91 -18.36
C LYS A 308 2.84 24.37 -18.67
N ASN A 309 3.24 24.80 -19.86
CA ASN A 309 2.83 26.09 -20.41
C ASN A 309 1.46 26.00 -21.09
N LYS A 310 1.03 27.13 -21.67
CA LYS A 310 -0.24 27.24 -22.41
C LYS A 310 -0.38 26.30 -23.62
N ALA A 311 0.74 25.82 -24.17
CA ALA A 311 0.79 24.90 -25.30
C ALA A 311 0.91 23.43 -24.85
N GLU A 312 0.58 23.12 -23.59
CA GLU A 312 0.67 21.77 -22.98
C GLU A 312 2.08 21.15 -23.02
N LYS A 313 3.13 21.97 -23.18
CA LYS A 313 4.53 21.52 -23.14
C LYS A 313 5.14 21.83 -21.78
N PHE A 314 5.90 20.89 -21.23
CA PHE A 314 6.71 21.13 -20.04
C PHE A 314 7.89 22.04 -20.38
N ILE A 315 8.01 23.14 -19.64
CA ILE A 315 9.12 24.08 -19.76
C ILE A 315 9.72 24.37 -18.39
N GLU A 316 10.99 24.75 -18.37
CA GLU A 316 11.69 25.15 -17.15
C GLU A 316 11.23 26.54 -16.70
N LEU A 317 10.73 26.65 -15.47
CA LEU A 317 10.48 27.89 -14.76
C LEU A 317 11.60 28.13 -13.75
N LYS A 318 12.52 29.03 -14.08
CA LYS A 318 13.71 29.30 -13.26
C LYS A 318 13.35 30.04 -11.96
N PRO A 319 14.23 30.01 -10.94
CA PRO A 319 14.15 30.87 -9.76
C PRO A 319 13.84 32.33 -10.12
N ASN A 320 12.91 32.94 -9.38
CA ASN A 320 12.46 34.33 -9.55
C ASN A 320 11.88 34.67 -10.94
N GLN A 321 11.46 33.66 -11.71
CA GLN A 321 10.83 33.85 -13.00
C GLN A 321 9.30 33.80 -12.87
N THR A 322 8.60 34.56 -13.73
CA THR A 322 7.15 34.46 -13.94
C THR A 322 6.86 33.87 -15.32
N LEU A 323 5.82 33.04 -15.42
CA LEU A 323 5.38 32.42 -16.67
C LEU A 323 3.84 32.47 -16.82
N PRO A 324 3.30 32.73 -18.02
CA PRO A 324 1.86 32.61 -18.29
C PRO A 324 1.41 31.14 -18.34
N ILE A 325 0.30 30.80 -17.68
CA ILE A 325 -0.26 29.44 -17.61
C ILE A 325 -1.80 29.45 -17.63
N HIS A 326 -2.42 28.26 -17.73
CA HIS A 326 -3.89 28.10 -17.80
C HIS A 326 -4.55 27.52 -16.53
N PHE A 327 -3.77 27.16 -15.51
CA PHE A 327 -4.27 26.65 -14.24
C PHE A 327 -3.94 27.61 -13.08
N LYS A 328 -4.65 27.46 -11.96
CA LYS A 328 -4.67 28.45 -10.87
C LYS A 328 -3.95 28.00 -9.59
N SER A 329 -3.39 26.80 -9.55
CA SER A 329 -2.81 26.22 -8.34
C SER A 329 -1.87 25.04 -8.68
N SER A 330 -0.85 24.82 -7.86
CA SER A 330 -0.05 23.59 -7.89
C SER A 330 -0.83 22.34 -7.49
N PHE A 331 -1.97 22.54 -6.83
CA PHE A 331 -2.72 21.48 -6.19
C PHE A 331 -4.01 21.13 -6.92
N VAL A 332 -4.37 19.85 -6.87
CA VAL A 332 -5.75 19.38 -7.12
C VAL A 332 -6.47 19.27 -5.78
N GLN A 333 -7.74 19.63 -5.73
CA GLN A 333 -8.59 19.38 -4.58
C GLN A 333 -9.03 17.92 -4.63
N ILE A 334 -8.54 17.10 -3.70
CA ILE A 334 -9.01 15.74 -3.58
C ILE A 334 -10.27 15.76 -2.74
N ASN A 335 -11.36 15.31 -3.34
CA ASN A 335 -12.49 14.87 -2.54
C ASN A 335 -12.07 13.49 -2.00
N THR A 336 -11.57 13.44 -0.75
CA THR A 336 -10.99 12.23 -0.11
C THR A 336 -11.92 11.03 -0.14
N ILE A 337 -13.22 11.27 -0.22
CA ILE A 337 -14.24 10.23 -0.43
C ILE A 337 -14.16 9.64 -1.84
N ASN A 338 -13.97 10.46 -2.89
CA ASN A 338 -13.93 10.00 -4.28
C ASN A 338 -12.73 9.07 -4.57
N SER A 339 -11.60 9.27 -3.89
CA SER A 339 -10.42 8.40 -4.03
C SER A 339 -10.60 7.01 -3.42
N LEU A 340 -11.65 6.78 -2.60
CA LEU A 340 -11.97 5.46 -2.04
C LEU A 340 -12.67 4.54 -3.03
N TYR A 341 -13.10 5.07 -4.17
CA TYR A 341 -13.84 4.32 -5.18
C TYR A 341 -12.98 4.10 -6.42
N PRO A 342 -13.15 2.95 -7.10
CA PRO A 342 -12.42 2.67 -8.33
C PRO A 342 -12.63 3.76 -9.38
N ASP A 343 -11.56 4.05 -10.12
CA ASP A 343 -11.60 4.98 -11.25
C ASP A 343 -12.64 4.49 -12.28
N ALA A 344 -13.55 5.39 -12.66
CA ALA A 344 -14.59 5.11 -13.63
C ALA A 344 -14.04 4.72 -15.02
N SER A 345 -12.76 5.02 -15.33
CA SER A 345 -12.11 4.57 -16.57
C SER A 345 -11.41 3.21 -16.46
N LYS A 346 -11.29 2.62 -15.26
CA LYS A 346 -10.60 1.34 -15.08
C LYS A 346 -11.50 0.19 -15.51
N ASP A 347 -11.05 -0.60 -16.48
CA ASP A 347 -11.71 -1.85 -16.84
C ASP A 347 -11.48 -2.91 -15.75
N ILE A 348 -12.57 -3.42 -15.19
CA ILE A 348 -12.57 -4.56 -14.28
C ILE A 348 -12.75 -5.82 -15.11
N LYS A 349 -11.95 -6.86 -14.82
CA LYS A 349 -12.01 -8.14 -15.52
C LYS A 349 -13.39 -8.77 -15.40
N PHE A 350 -13.81 -9.46 -16.47
CA PHE A 350 -15.01 -10.30 -16.50
C PHE A 350 -16.34 -9.55 -16.31
N GLN A 351 -16.35 -8.23 -16.46
CA GLN A 351 -17.57 -7.44 -16.57
C GLN A 351 -18.04 -7.37 -18.03
N GLY A 352 -19.33 -7.62 -18.26
CA GLY A 352 -20.01 -7.34 -19.53
C GLY A 352 -20.41 -5.86 -19.66
N ASP A 353 -20.86 -5.46 -20.84
CA ASP A 353 -21.11 -4.04 -21.14
C ASP A 353 -22.14 -3.39 -20.20
N TRP A 354 -23.26 -4.07 -19.95
CA TRP A 354 -24.28 -3.53 -19.04
C TRP A 354 -23.81 -3.51 -17.58
N THR A 355 -23.03 -4.50 -17.14
CA THR A 355 -22.54 -4.55 -15.76
C THR A 355 -21.50 -3.48 -15.49
N LYS A 356 -20.66 -3.12 -16.49
CA LYS A 356 -19.78 -1.94 -16.40
C LYS A 356 -20.56 -0.66 -16.16
N VAL A 357 -21.68 -0.47 -16.87
CA VAL A 357 -22.53 0.72 -16.71
C VAL A 357 -23.19 0.74 -15.32
N HIS A 358 -23.83 -0.36 -14.92
CA HIS A 358 -24.51 -0.45 -13.62
C HIS A 358 -23.53 -0.31 -12.44
N TYR A 359 -22.36 -0.93 -12.54
CA TYR A 359 -21.29 -0.80 -11.55
C TYR A 359 -20.93 0.67 -11.33
N LYS A 360 -20.70 1.44 -12.40
CA LYS A 360 -20.43 2.88 -12.31
C LYS A 360 -21.56 3.64 -11.65
N GLN A 361 -22.81 3.35 -12.01
CA GLN A 361 -23.99 3.99 -11.39
C GLN A 361 -24.07 3.72 -9.89
N ARG A 362 -23.82 2.48 -9.47
CA ARG A 362 -23.80 2.10 -8.04
C ARG A 362 -22.67 2.77 -7.28
N ILE A 363 -21.48 2.87 -7.87
CA ILE A 363 -20.36 3.60 -7.28
C ILE A 363 -20.70 5.09 -7.08
N GLU A 364 -21.37 5.73 -8.04
CA GLU A 364 -21.83 7.12 -7.88
C GLU A 364 -22.88 7.28 -6.78
N LEU A 365 -23.75 6.28 -6.57
CA LEU A 365 -24.67 6.27 -5.44
C LEU A 365 -23.93 6.10 -4.10
N PHE A 366 -22.90 5.26 -4.04
CA PHE A 366 -22.08 5.10 -2.83
C PHE A 366 -21.32 6.37 -2.50
N LYS A 367 -20.78 7.09 -3.49
CA LYS A 367 -20.15 8.41 -3.29
C LYS A 367 -21.10 9.44 -2.66
N LYS A 368 -22.39 9.41 -3.01
CA LYS A 368 -23.42 10.30 -2.45
C LYS A 368 -23.83 9.90 -1.02
N GLY A 369 -23.64 8.63 -0.66
CA GLY A 369 -23.96 8.07 0.65
C GLY A 369 -22.84 7.16 1.15
N PRO A 370 -21.67 7.73 1.48
CA PRO A 370 -20.50 6.95 1.90
C PRO A 370 -20.79 6.20 3.20
N LEU A 371 -19.93 5.23 3.50
CA LEU A 371 -19.94 4.57 4.81
C LEU A 371 -19.51 5.55 5.91
N ASN A 372 -19.81 5.18 7.15
CA ASN A 372 -19.21 5.74 8.35
C ASN A 372 -18.43 4.66 9.11
N PHE A 373 -17.54 5.10 10.00
CA PHE A 373 -16.93 4.20 10.97
C PHE A 373 -17.98 3.46 11.79
N SER A 374 -17.72 2.18 12.05
CA SER A 374 -18.63 1.27 12.79
C SER A 374 -19.96 0.92 12.13
N ASP A 375 -20.18 1.27 10.85
CA ASP A 375 -21.34 0.76 10.10
C ASP A 375 -21.33 -0.79 10.02
N ILE A 376 -22.51 -1.37 9.81
CA ILE A 376 -22.69 -2.76 9.40
C ILE A 376 -22.90 -2.77 7.89
N VAL A 377 -22.13 -3.58 7.16
CA VAL A 377 -22.13 -3.55 5.69
C VAL A 377 -22.57 -4.89 5.12
N PHE A 378 -23.53 -4.86 4.20
CA PHE A 378 -23.84 -5.99 3.33
C PHE A 378 -23.12 -5.79 2.00
N LEU A 379 -22.09 -6.59 1.76
CA LEU A 379 -21.20 -6.51 0.60
C LEU A 379 -21.47 -7.69 -0.35
N GLY A 380 -21.80 -7.40 -1.61
CA GLY A 380 -22.09 -8.47 -2.56
C GLY A 380 -22.57 -8.01 -3.93
N ASN A 381 -23.35 -8.87 -4.57
CA ASN A 381 -23.88 -8.67 -5.93
C ASN A 381 -25.37 -8.26 -5.95
N SER A 382 -26.12 -8.65 -7.00
CA SER A 382 -27.55 -8.37 -7.17
C SER A 382 -28.40 -8.88 -6.02
N ILE A 383 -28.11 -10.05 -5.47
CA ILE A 383 -28.86 -10.64 -4.36
C ILE A 383 -28.73 -9.74 -3.11
N THR A 384 -27.57 -9.11 -2.93
CA THR A 384 -27.36 -8.12 -1.86
C THR A 384 -28.00 -6.77 -2.18
N GLU A 385 -27.91 -6.33 -3.44
CA GLU A 385 -28.48 -5.04 -3.88
C GLU A 385 -30.01 -5.03 -3.71
N GLN A 386 -30.68 -6.09 -4.18
CA GLN A 386 -32.14 -6.23 -4.16
C GLN A 386 -32.71 -6.40 -2.73
N GLY A 387 -31.86 -6.63 -1.73
CA GLY A 387 -32.23 -6.49 -0.32
C GLY A 387 -32.61 -5.05 0.07
N GLY A 388 -32.37 -4.06 -0.81
CA GLY A 388 -32.85 -2.71 -0.64
C GLY A 388 -32.32 -2.06 0.65
N ASN A 389 -33.23 -1.59 1.50
CA ASN A 389 -32.91 -0.98 2.77
C ASN A 389 -32.64 -2.03 3.86
N TRP A 390 -31.39 -2.53 3.92
CA TRP A 390 -30.98 -3.50 4.93
C TRP A 390 -31.16 -3.00 6.37
N ALA A 391 -31.08 -1.69 6.61
CA ALA A 391 -31.29 -1.11 7.94
C ALA A 391 -32.73 -1.33 8.45
N GLU A 392 -33.70 -1.17 7.57
CA GLU A 392 -35.11 -1.45 7.86
C GLU A 392 -35.36 -2.95 8.01
N LYS A 393 -34.79 -3.77 7.09
CA LYS A 393 -34.97 -5.24 7.13
C LYS A 393 -34.46 -5.88 8.42
N VAL A 394 -33.35 -5.40 8.98
CA VAL A 394 -32.78 -5.95 10.22
C VAL A 394 -33.11 -5.14 11.47
N GLY A 395 -33.81 -4.02 11.34
CA GLY A 395 -34.18 -3.15 12.45
C GLY A 395 -33.00 -2.40 13.11
N ILE A 396 -31.93 -2.13 12.37
CA ILE A 396 -30.72 -1.44 12.87
C ILE A 396 -30.38 -0.27 11.95
N LYS A 397 -30.22 0.94 12.51
CA LYS A 397 -30.06 2.18 11.72
C LYS A 397 -28.78 2.23 10.87
N ASN A 398 -27.65 1.74 11.39
CA ASN A 398 -26.34 1.92 10.78
C ASN A 398 -25.96 0.75 9.88
N VAL A 399 -26.87 0.35 8.99
CA VAL A 399 -26.66 -0.77 8.05
C VAL A 399 -26.64 -0.24 6.63
N LYS A 400 -25.62 -0.61 5.86
CA LYS A 400 -25.37 -0.09 4.52
C LYS A 400 -25.35 -1.20 3.49
N ASN A 401 -26.10 -0.98 2.41
CA ASN A 401 -26.09 -1.84 1.23
C ASN A 401 -24.88 -1.47 0.34
N ARG A 402 -24.00 -2.44 0.09
CA ARG A 402 -22.89 -2.37 -0.87
C ARG A 402 -22.98 -3.50 -1.90
N GLY A 403 -24.21 -3.88 -2.24
CA GLY A 403 -24.56 -4.76 -3.37
C GLY A 403 -24.50 -4.04 -4.72
N ILE A 404 -23.96 -4.72 -5.73
CA ILE A 404 -23.95 -4.28 -7.13
C ILE A 404 -24.39 -5.43 -8.05
N SER A 405 -25.44 -5.23 -8.83
CA SER A 405 -25.98 -6.24 -9.74
C SER A 405 -24.98 -6.57 -10.85
N GLY A 406 -24.83 -7.87 -11.12
CA GLY A 406 -23.83 -8.39 -12.07
C GLY A 406 -22.38 -8.32 -11.58
N ASP A 407 -22.12 -7.90 -10.34
CA ASP A 407 -20.76 -7.82 -9.80
C ASP A 407 -20.16 -9.22 -9.57
N VAL A 408 -18.87 -9.33 -9.87
CA VAL A 408 -18.05 -10.55 -9.74
C VAL A 408 -17.02 -10.36 -8.63
N THR A 409 -16.33 -11.44 -8.23
CA THR A 409 -15.33 -11.37 -7.17
C THR A 409 -14.22 -10.34 -7.45
N ASP A 410 -13.75 -10.23 -8.70
CA ASP A 410 -12.79 -9.20 -9.14
C ASP A 410 -13.32 -7.76 -8.96
N GLY A 411 -14.62 -7.55 -9.16
CA GLY A 411 -15.23 -6.23 -9.02
C GLY A 411 -15.35 -5.79 -7.58
N VAL A 412 -15.62 -6.72 -6.65
CA VAL A 412 -15.56 -6.47 -5.21
C VAL A 412 -14.13 -6.14 -4.77
N LEU A 413 -13.12 -6.90 -5.22
CA LEU A 413 -11.70 -6.64 -4.92
C LEU A 413 -11.26 -5.22 -5.31
N ASN A 414 -11.80 -4.66 -6.40
CA ASN A 414 -11.48 -3.32 -6.87
C ASN A 414 -12.17 -2.17 -6.10
N ARG A 415 -13.09 -2.47 -5.17
CA ARG A 415 -13.84 -1.46 -4.41
C ARG A 415 -13.77 -1.66 -2.89
N LEU A 416 -12.74 -2.34 -2.40
CA LEU A 416 -12.55 -2.56 -0.96
C LEU A 416 -11.99 -1.35 -0.21
N ASP A 417 -11.51 -0.32 -0.91
CA ASP A 417 -10.88 0.83 -0.26
C ASP A 417 -11.88 1.64 0.58
N GLU A 418 -13.15 1.76 0.17
CA GLU A 418 -14.20 2.32 1.02
C GLU A 418 -14.39 1.49 2.30
N ILE A 419 -14.49 0.16 2.18
CA ILE A 419 -14.67 -0.75 3.32
C ILE A 419 -13.50 -0.64 4.30
N THR A 420 -12.28 -0.67 3.77
CA THR A 420 -11.06 -0.72 4.59
C THR A 420 -10.66 0.64 5.16
N HIS A 421 -11.10 1.73 4.52
CA HIS A 421 -10.98 3.09 5.06
C HIS A 421 -11.92 3.30 6.24
N PHE A 422 -13.21 3.00 6.06
CA PHE A 422 -14.23 3.24 7.09
C PHE A 422 -14.27 2.16 8.17
N LYS A 423 -13.56 1.05 8.03
CA LYS A 423 -13.38 0.02 9.08
C LYS A 423 -14.72 -0.32 9.76
N PRO A 424 -15.70 -0.86 9.02
CA PRO A 424 -17.02 -1.16 9.55
C PRO A 424 -16.92 -2.13 10.73
N LYS A 425 -17.91 -2.09 11.62
CA LYS A 425 -18.00 -3.03 12.74
C LYS A 425 -18.15 -4.46 12.21
N THR A 426 -18.94 -4.62 11.16
CA THR A 426 -19.29 -5.94 10.61
C THR A 426 -19.49 -5.88 9.10
N VAL A 427 -19.00 -6.90 8.39
CA VAL A 427 -19.22 -7.10 6.95
C VAL A 427 -19.88 -8.46 6.72
N PHE A 428 -21.06 -8.48 6.12
CA PHE A 428 -21.70 -9.68 5.58
C PHE A 428 -21.36 -9.78 4.09
N LEU A 429 -20.55 -10.78 3.72
CA LEU A 429 -20.07 -10.98 2.35
C LEU A 429 -20.81 -12.13 1.68
N LEU A 430 -21.50 -11.86 0.57
CA LEU A 430 -22.07 -12.88 -0.33
C LEU A 430 -21.73 -12.51 -1.79
N ILE A 431 -20.86 -13.28 -2.44
CA ILE A 431 -20.40 -13.01 -3.81
C ILE A 431 -20.02 -14.34 -4.50
N GLY A 432 -19.94 -14.33 -5.84
CA GLY A 432 -19.44 -15.47 -6.63
C GLY A 432 -20.44 -16.04 -7.63
N ILE A 433 -21.76 -15.84 -7.47
CA ILE A 433 -22.75 -16.44 -8.38
C ILE A 433 -22.59 -15.96 -9.83
N ASN A 434 -22.29 -14.68 -10.05
CA ASN A 434 -22.07 -14.13 -11.39
C ASN A 434 -20.79 -14.66 -12.03
N ASP A 435 -19.75 -14.91 -11.22
CA ASP A 435 -18.53 -15.57 -11.69
C ASP A 435 -18.88 -16.97 -12.23
N LEU A 436 -19.75 -17.72 -11.55
CA LEU A 436 -20.15 -19.05 -12.01
C LEU A 436 -21.02 -19.02 -13.27
N PHE A 437 -21.93 -18.04 -13.41
CA PHE A 437 -22.64 -17.83 -14.68
C PHE A 437 -21.67 -17.45 -15.81
N ASN A 438 -20.69 -16.57 -15.56
CA ASN A 438 -19.69 -16.18 -16.54
C ASN A 438 -18.72 -17.33 -16.88
N LEU A 439 -18.43 -18.22 -15.93
CA LEU A 439 -17.69 -19.46 -16.15
C LEU A 439 -18.41 -20.36 -17.15
N HIS A 440 -19.72 -20.54 -16.97
CA HIS A 440 -20.53 -21.39 -17.85
C HIS A 440 -20.75 -20.77 -19.24
N TYR A 441 -21.30 -19.55 -19.29
CA TYR A 441 -21.76 -18.94 -20.54
C TYR A 441 -20.63 -18.25 -21.32
N GLN A 442 -19.79 -17.48 -20.63
CA GLN A 442 -18.76 -16.67 -21.28
C GLN A 442 -17.41 -17.40 -21.36
N LYS A 443 -17.19 -18.40 -20.49
CA LYS A 443 -15.94 -19.18 -20.38
C LYS A 443 -14.70 -18.30 -20.14
N GLN A 444 -14.89 -17.16 -19.49
CA GLN A 444 -13.82 -16.20 -19.20
C GLN A 444 -13.24 -16.39 -17.80
N ILE A 445 -14.07 -16.84 -16.84
CA ILE A 445 -13.61 -17.15 -15.48
C ILE A 445 -12.70 -18.39 -15.54
N PRO A 446 -11.52 -18.38 -14.89
CA PRO A 446 -10.58 -19.50 -15.00
C PRO A 446 -11.09 -20.83 -14.44
N SER A 447 -11.69 -20.83 -13.24
CA SER A 447 -12.23 -22.05 -12.60
C SER A 447 -13.06 -21.72 -11.35
N THR A 448 -13.70 -22.72 -10.74
CA THR A 448 -14.37 -22.60 -9.44
C THR A 448 -13.36 -22.31 -8.31
N GLU A 449 -12.16 -22.88 -8.35
CA GLU A 449 -11.09 -22.59 -7.39
C GLU A 449 -10.63 -21.13 -7.47
N TYR A 450 -10.63 -20.54 -8.66
CA TYR A 450 -10.32 -19.12 -8.83
C TYR A 450 -11.32 -18.24 -8.09
N VAL A 451 -12.62 -18.53 -8.24
CA VAL A 451 -13.70 -17.82 -7.54
C VAL A 451 -13.54 -17.96 -6.02
N ALA A 452 -13.32 -19.19 -5.53
CA ALA A 452 -13.12 -19.44 -4.10
C ALA A 452 -11.90 -18.69 -3.53
N LYS A 453 -10.77 -18.70 -4.26
CA LYS A 453 -9.56 -17.97 -3.88
C LYS A 453 -9.79 -16.46 -3.84
N ASN A 454 -10.53 -15.90 -4.79
CA ASN A 454 -10.85 -14.47 -4.76
C ASN A 454 -11.77 -14.11 -3.58
N ILE A 455 -12.74 -14.97 -3.23
CA ILE A 455 -13.59 -14.78 -2.04
C ILE A 455 -12.73 -14.71 -0.77
N ILE A 456 -11.80 -15.65 -0.60
CA ILE A 456 -10.86 -15.67 0.53
C ILE A 456 -9.94 -14.43 0.52
N LYS A 457 -9.45 -14.05 -0.67
CA LYS A 457 -8.63 -12.85 -0.83
C LYS A 457 -9.37 -11.57 -0.44
N ILE A 458 -10.68 -11.48 -0.70
CA ILE A 458 -11.51 -10.37 -0.24
C ILE A 458 -11.50 -10.32 1.29
N THR A 459 -11.74 -11.46 1.96
CA THR A 459 -11.76 -11.51 3.43
C THR A 459 -10.40 -11.15 4.02
N ASP A 460 -9.30 -11.64 3.44
CA ASP A 460 -7.94 -11.33 3.90
C ASP A 460 -7.59 -9.87 3.71
N SER A 461 -8.00 -9.27 2.58
CA SER A 461 -7.75 -7.85 2.30
C SER A 461 -8.49 -6.94 3.28
N ILE A 462 -9.72 -7.31 3.66
CA ILE A 462 -10.48 -6.57 4.68
C ILE A 462 -9.80 -6.73 6.04
N HIS A 463 -9.47 -7.95 6.46
CA HIS A 463 -8.83 -8.19 7.76
C HIS A 463 -7.48 -7.50 7.89
N GLN A 464 -6.63 -7.55 6.87
CA GLN A 464 -5.30 -6.93 6.90
C GLN A 464 -5.35 -5.41 7.13
N LYS A 465 -6.32 -4.72 6.51
CA LYS A 465 -6.45 -3.26 6.60
C LYS A 465 -7.42 -2.80 7.69
N SER A 466 -8.29 -3.71 8.16
CA SER A 466 -9.32 -3.46 9.17
C SER A 466 -9.45 -4.67 10.11
N PRO A 467 -8.45 -4.93 10.98
CA PRO A 467 -8.37 -6.15 11.78
C PRO A 467 -9.49 -6.29 12.82
N GLU A 468 -10.14 -5.19 13.19
CA GLU A 468 -11.27 -5.18 14.13
C GLU A 468 -12.63 -5.44 13.44
N THR A 469 -12.70 -5.39 12.11
CA THR A 469 -13.93 -5.69 11.38
C THR A 469 -14.26 -7.17 11.48
N ILE A 470 -15.44 -7.49 11.99
CA ILE A 470 -15.95 -8.87 11.98
C ILE A 470 -16.48 -9.19 10.59
N ILE A 471 -15.90 -10.21 9.94
CA ILE A 471 -16.32 -10.64 8.61
C ILE A 471 -17.19 -11.89 8.74
N TYR A 472 -18.43 -11.83 8.27
CA TYR A 472 -19.31 -12.97 8.07
C TYR A 472 -19.33 -13.35 6.60
N LEU A 473 -18.59 -14.39 6.24
CA LEU A 473 -18.61 -14.95 4.89
C LEU A 473 -19.79 -15.90 4.74
N GLN A 474 -20.57 -15.75 3.67
CA GLN A 474 -21.78 -16.53 3.42
C GLN A 474 -21.59 -17.44 2.20
N THR A 475 -22.00 -18.70 2.32
CA THR A 475 -21.96 -19.64 1.19
C THR A 475 -22.89 -19.18 0.06
N ILE A 476 -22.49 -19.45 -1.18
CA ILE A 476 -23.24 -19.10 -2.39
C ILE A 476 -24.58 -19.83 -2.38
N LEU A 477 -25.67 -19.10 -2.58
CA LEU A 477 -27.02 -19.65 -2.63
C LEU A 477 -27.19 -20.64 -3.80
N PRO A 478 -28.05 -21.67 -3.66
CA PRO A 478 -28.44 -22.52 -4.78
C PRO A 478 -29.23 -21.72 -5.83
N THR A 479 -29.42 -22.30 -7.02
CA THR A 479 -30.29 -21.75 -8.08
C THR A 479 -31.27 -22.82 -8.56
N ALA A 480 -32.24 -22.44 -9.40
CA ALA A 480 -33.14 -23.38 -10.06
C ALA A 480 -32.46 -24.13 -11.22
N GLU A 481 -31.29 -23.67 -11.66
CA GLU A 481 -30.55 -24.22 -12.79
C GLU A 481 -29.68 -25.41 -12.36
N VAL A 482 -30.04 -26.62 -12.81
CA VAL A 482 -29.35 -27.87 -12.42
C VAL A 482 -27.86 -27.85 -12.74
N TYR A 483 -27.47 -27.23 -13.85
CA TYR A 483 -26.05 -27.17 -14.27
C TYR A 483 -25.19 -26.32 -13.32
N MET A 484 -25.79 -25.45 -12.50
CA MET A 484 -25.06 -24.60 -11.55
C MET A 484 -24.72 -25.34 -10.25
N THR A 485 -25.45 -26.41 -9.92
CA THR A 485 -25.33 -27.13 -8.65
C THR A 485 -23.90 -27.57 -8.38
N ASP A 486 -23.23 -28.17 -9.37
CA ASP A 486 -21.85 -28.65 -9.22
C ASP A 486 -20.86 -27.50 -9.02
N TYR A 487 -21.01 -26.39 -9.76
CA TYR A 487 -20.14 -25.23 -9.62
C TYR A 487 -20.27 -24.58 -8.24
N ILE A 488 -21.51 -24.40 -7.78
CA ILE A 488 -21.82 -23.82 -6.46
C ILE A 488 -21.26 -24.71 -5.35
N ASN A 489 -21.49 -26.03 -5.45
CA ASN A 489 -21.00 -27.00 -4.47
C ASN A 489 -19.48 -27.02 -4.41
N GLN A 490 -18.77 -26.95 -5.54
CA GLN A 490 -17.31 -26.88 -5.55
C GLN A 490 -16.79 -25.65 -4.79
N VAL A 491 -17.31 -24.46 -5.09
CA VAL A 491 -16.89 -23.22 -4.39
C VAL A 491 -17.24 -23.27 -2.90
N ASN A 492 -18.48 -23.65 -2.57
CA ASN A 492 -18.93 -23.74 -1.19
C ASN A 492 -18.14 -24.77 -0.38
N ASN A 493 -17.76 -25.91 -0.98
CA ASN A 493 -16.94 -26.91 -0.32
C ASN A 493 -15.52 -26.41 -0.06
N ILE A 494 -14.91 -25.66 -0.98
CA ILE A 494 -13.62 -25.01 -0.74
C ILE A 494 -13.72 -24.04 0.45
N ILE A 495 -14.78 -23.20 0.47
CA ILE A 495 -15.00 -22.24 1.56
C ILE A 495 -15.23 -22.95 2.90
N ARG A 496 -16.09 -23.97 2.96
CA ARG A 496 -16.37 -24.77 4.17
C ARG A 496 -15.13 -25.47 4.73
N ASN A 497 -14.27 -25.95 3.84
CA ASN A 497 -13.08 -26.72 4.21
C ASN A 497 -11.86 -25.83 4.47
N ASN A 498 -11.92 -24.54 4.16
CA ASN A 498 -10.86 -23.60 4.49
C ASN A 498 -10.90 -23.29 6.00
N LYS A 499 -10.19 -24.10 6.79
CA LYS A 499 -10.22 -24.05 8.27
C LYS A 499 -8.92 -23.56 8.92
N ILE A 500 -7.86 -23.35 8.15
CA ILE A 500 -6.55 -22.95 8.66
C ILE A 500 -6.39 -21.45 8.45
N ASP A 501 -6.08 -20.71 9.52
CA ASP A 501 -5.74 -19.28 9.51
C ASP A 501 -6.78 -18.37 8.81
N VAL A 502 -8.07 -18.69 8.96
CA VAL A 502 -9.14 -17.89 8.36
C VAL A 502 -9.53 -16.69 9.21
N ASN A 503 -9.73 -15.54 8.54
CA ASN A 503 -10.02 -14.25 9.17
C ASN A 503 -11.51 -13.88 9.15
N TYR A 504 -12.39 -14.87 9.00
CA TYR A 504 -13.84 -14.68 8.89
C TYR A 504 -14.61 -15.76 9.66
N LYS A 505 -15.88 -15.46 9.97
CA LYS A 505 -16.86 -16.39 10.50
C LYS A 505 -17.75 -16.87 9.35
N LEU A 506 -17.83 -18.18 9.14
CA LEU A 506 -18.65 -18.75 8.07
C LEU A 506 -20.12 -18.84 8.50
N ILE A 507 -21.03 -18.43 7.62
CA ILE A 507 -22.47 -18.69 7.69
C ILE A 507 -22.83 -19.57 6.50
N ASP A 508 -23.27 -20.79 6.75
CA ASP A 508 -23.69 -21.71 5.69
C ASP A 508 -25.10 -21.40 5.19
N LEU A 509 -25.24 -20.22 4.59
CA LEU A 509 -26.50 -19.69 4.10
C LEU A 509 -27.14 -20.62 3.05
N HIS A 510 -26.35 -21.25 2.19
CA HIS A 510 -26.81 -22.21 1.19
C HIS A 510 -27.79 -23.27 1.74
N ASN A 511 -27.49 -23.82 2.93
CA ASN A 511 -28.30 -24.90 3.51
C ASN A 511 -29.73 -24.46 3.86
N GLU A 512 -29.95 -23.17 4.10
CA GLU A 512 -31.28 -22.63 4.41
C GLU A 512 -32.16 -22.52 3.15
N PHE A 513 -31.54 -22.44 1.97
CA PHE A 513 -32.22 -22.16 0.70
C PHE A 513 -32.32 -23.39 -0.22
N VAL A 514 -31.55 -24.45 0.05
CA VAL A 514 -31.51 -25.64 -0.81
C VAL A 514 -32.67 -26.60 -0.51
N ASN A 515 -33.27 -27.17 -1.55
CA ASN A 515 -34.27 -28.23 -1.47
C ASN A 515 -33.62 -29.62 -1.58
N GLU A 516 -34.44 -30.67 -1.50
CA GLU A 516 -33.98 -32.07 -1.57
C GLU A 516 -33.26 -32.43 -2.89
N ASN A 517 -33.49 -31.67 -3.96
CA ASN A 517 -32.85 -31.86 -5.26
C ASN A 517 -31.56 -31.05 -5.44
N GLY A 518 -31.09 -30.35 -4.41
CA GLY A 518 -29.91 -29.49 -4.49
C GLY A 518 -30.17 -28.13 -5.16
N LEU A 519 -31.43 -27.80 -5.45
CA LEU A 519 -31.84 -26.56 -6.11
C LEU A 519 -32.41 -25.56 -5.09
N ILE A 520 -32.58 -24.30 -5.50
CA ILE A 520 -33.25 -23.33 -4.63
C ILE A 520 -34.71 -23.72 -4.38
N LYS A 521 -35.17 -23.53 -3.15
CA LYS A 521 -36.59 -23.64 -2.78
C LYS A 521 -37.43 -22.67 -3.62
N PRO A 522 -38.37 -23.14 -4.47
CA PRO A 522 -39.11 -22.29 -5.40
C PRO A 522 -39.87 -21.15 -4.71
N GLU A 523 -40.35 -21.37 -3.50
CA GLU A 523 -41.08 -20.38 -2.70
C GLU A 523 -40.21 -19.22 -2.18
N LEU A 524 -38.88 -19.34 -2.23
CA LEU A 524 -37.94 -18.31 -1.74
C LEU A 524 -37.35 -17.43 -2.85
N THR A 525 -37.68 -17.69 -4.13
CA THR A 525 -37.10 -17.02 -5.28
C THR A 525 -38.15 -16.41 -6.20
N SER A 526 -37.78 -15.35 -6.91
CA SER A 526 -38.63 -14.73 -7.94
C SER A 526 -38.38 -15.29 -9.34
N ASP A 527 -37.16 -15.75 -9.63
CA ASP A 527 -36.72 -16.12 -10.98
C ASP A 527 -35.78 -17.34 -11.01
N GLY A 528 -35.60 -18.03 -9.89
CA GLY A 528 -34.67 -19.15 -9.76
C GLY A 528 -33.26 -18.76 -9.33
N THR A 529 -32.94 -17.47 -9.18
CA THR A 529 -31.62 -16.98 -8.70
C THR A 529 -31.76 -15.89 -7.63
N HIS A 530 -32.66 -14.93 -7.84
CA HIS A 530 -32.90 -13.80 -6.95
C HIS A 530 -33.98 -14.14 -5.92
N LEU A 531 -33.85 -13.56 -4.72
CA LEU A 531 -34.77 -13.82 -3.62
C LEU A 531 -36.04 -12.98 -3.76
N ASN A 532 -37.17 -13.56 -3.38
CA ASN A 532 -38.39 -12.82 -3.12
C ASN A 532 -38.42 -12.34 -1.65
N GLU A 533 -39.53 -11.74 -1.20
CA GLU A 533 -39.66 -11.24 0.17
C GLU A 533 -39.46 -12.34 1.23
N LEU A 534 -40.04 -13.53 1.05
CA LEU A 534 -39.86 -14.68 1.94
C LEU A 534 -38.40 -15.12 1.98
N GLY A 535 -37.71 -15.14 0.85
CA GLY A 535 -36.28 -15.43 0.78
C GLY A 535 -35.45 -14.46 1.61
N TYR A 536 -35.75 -13.15 1.55
CA TYR A 536 -35.08 -12.17 2.39
C TYR A 536 -35.42 -12.30 3.88
N GLU A 537 -36.65 -12.68 4.24
CA GLU A 537 -37.02 -12.97 5.63
C GLU A 537 -36.23 -14.15 6.20
N VAL A 538 -36.05 -15.22 5.42
CA VAL A 538 -35.21 -16.37 5.78
C VAL A 538 -33.77 -15.90 5.99
N TRP A 539 -33.21 -15.10 5.08
CA TRP A 539 -31.85 -14.58 5.22
C TRP A 539 -31.69 -13.77 6.51
N VAL A 540 -32.58 -12.81 6.76
CA VAL A 540 -32.55 -11.97 7.98
C VAL A 540 -32.65 -12.83 9.25
N LYS A 541 -33.51 -13.85 9.25
CA LYS A 541 -33.66 -14.78 10.37
C LYS A 541 -32.35 -15.54 10.65
N THR A 542 -31.66 -16.01 9.60
CA THR A 542 -30.42 -16.78 9.71
C THR A 542 -29.27 -15.98 10.32
N ILE A 543 -29.23 -14.67 10.10
CA ILE A 543 -28.12 -13.81 10.57
C ILE A 543 -28.45 -13.03 11.85
N LYS A 544 -29.67 -13.18 12.40
CA LYS A 544 -30.19 -12.31 13.46
C LYS A 544 -29.31 -12.27 14.71
N ASP A 545 -28.68 -13.38 15.08
CA ASP A 545 -27.81 -13.50 16.25
C ASP A 545 -26.36 -13.04 15.99
N LYS A 546 -26.08 -12.54 14.78
CA LYS A 546 -24.76 -12.08 14.32
C LYS A 546 -24.65 -10.55 14.17
N LEU A 547 -25.75 -9.82 14.40
CA LEU A 547 -25.88 -8.36 14.19
C LEU A 547 -25.45 -7.53 15.39
#